data_AF-A0A923NNS4-F1
#
_entry.id   AF-A0A923NNS4-F1
#
_cell.length_a   1.000
_cell.length_b   1.000
_cell.length_c   1.000
_cell.angle_alpha   90.00
_cell.angle_beta   90.00
_cell.angle_gamma   90.00
#
_symmetry.space_group_name_H-M   'P 1'
#
loop_
_entity.id
_entity.type
_entity.pdbx_description
1 polymer ?
#
loop_
_entity_poly.entity_id
_entity_poly.type
_entity_poly.pdbx_seq_one_letter_code
_entity_poly.pdbx_strand_id
1 'polypeptide(L)'
;MEQIYQKKEAFVKRVKLALIADERSNIADITYQRNEQGLEIIMVLFKLGGFRRINVTGNSNGANFMEIGRAVYEGGARGEIYR
;
A
#
# COMPACT_ATOMS: atom_id res chain seq x y z
N MET A 1 -13.79 -16.79 2.64
CA MET A 1 -13.29 -15.54 3.25
C MET A 1 -11.79 -15.54 3.40
N GLU A 2 -11.18 -16.54 4.04
CA GLU A 2 -9.72 -16.59 4.27
C GLU A 2 -8.87 -16.46 3.00
N GLN A 3 -9.26 -17.15 1.93
CA GLN A 3 -8.58 -17.06 0.64
C GLN A 3 -8.58 -15.64 0.02
N ILE A 4 -9.58 -14.80 0.33
CA ILE A 4 -9.62 -13.40 -0.14
C ILE A 4 -8.53 -12.59 0.56
N TYR A 5 -8.37 -12.75 1.87
CA TYR A 5 -7.35 -12.03 2.64
C TYR A 5 -5.93 -12.46 2.24
N GLN A 6 -5.71 -13.75 2.01
CA GLN A 6 -4.43 -14.23 1.48
C GLN A 6 -4.11 -13.63 0.11
N LYS A 7 -5.12 -13.49 -0.77
CA LYS A 7 -4.95 -12.80 -2.07
C LYS A 7 -4.66 -11.31 -1.91
N LYS A 8 -5.28 -10.63 -0.94
CA LYS A 8 -4.97 -9.22 -0.62
C LYS A 8 -3.54 -9.08 -0.10
N GLU A 9 -3.14 -9.90 0.87
CA GLU A 9 -1.79 -9.89 1.42
C GLU A 9 -0.73 -10.17 0.33
N ALA A 10 -0.96 -11.17 -0.51
CA ALA A 10 -0.08 -11.48 -1.65
C ALA A 10 0.00 -10.31 -2.64
N PHE A 11 -1.11 -9.61 -2.88
CA PHE A 11 -1.12 -8.42 -3.72
C PHE A 11 -0.31 -7.28 -3.09
N VAL A 12 -0.54 -6.95 -1.81
CA VAL A 12 0.22 -5.92 -1.08
C VAL A 12 1.72 -6.27 -1.05
N LYS A 13 2.07 -7.54 -0.87
CA LYS A 13 3.46 -8.02 -0.95
C LYS A 13 4.10 -7.75 -2.31
N ARG A 14 3.37 -7.89 -3.42
CA ARG A 14 3.90 -7.55 -4.75
C ARG A 14 4.09 -6.05 -4.93
N VAL A 15 3.17 -5.22 -4.43
CA VAL A 15 3.31 -3.76 -4.43
C VAL A 15 4.52 -3.33 -3.59
N LYS A 16 4.70 -3.90 -2.40
CA LYS A 16 5.90 -3.73 -1.56
C LYS A 16 7.18 -3.97 -2.36
N LEU A 17 7.28 -5.14 -3.01
CA LEU A 17 8.49 -5.52 -3.74
C LEU A 17 8.79 -4.55 -4.89
N ALA A 18 7.76 -4.13 -5.64
CA ALA A 18 7.92 -3.18 -6.73
C ALA A 18 8.42 -1.81 -6.22
N LEU A 19 7.84 -1.29 -5.12
CA LEU A 19 8.24 0.00 -4.57
C LEU A 19 9.61 -0.04 -3.89
N ILE A 20 9.97 -1.12 -3.20
CA ILE A 20 11.31 -1.27 -2.60
C ILE A 20 12.40 -1.38 -3.67
N ALA A 21 12.10 -2.04 -4.80
CA ALA A 21 13.03 -2.15 -5.92
C ALA A 21 13.29 -0.79 -6.63
N ASP A 22 12.37 0.17 -6.51
CA ASP A 22 12.60 1.55 -6.95
C ASP A 22 13.39 2.32 -5.89
N GLU A 23 14.67 2.58 -6.17
CA GLU A 23 15.55 3.35 -5.27
C GLU A 23 15.00 4.76 -4.94
N ARG A 24 14.17 5.34 -5.82
CA ARG A 24 13.61 6.68 -5.69
C ARG A 24 12.33 6.74 -4.86
N SER A 25 11.74 5.60 -4.49
CA SER A 25 10.46 5.55 -3.77
C SER A 25 10.53 6.00 -2.31
N ASN A 26 11.73 6.02 -1.72
CA ASN A 26 11.96 6.25 -0.28
C ASN A 26 11.25 5.24 0.65
N ILE A 27 10.78 4.11 0.13
CA ILE A 27 10.07 3.09 0.91
C ILE A 27 11.05 2.11 1.55
N ALA A 28 10.85 1.85 2.84
CA ALA A 28 11.57 0.84 3.62
C ALA A 28 10.76 -0.46 3.72
N ASP A 29 9.47 -0.36 4.03
CA ASP A 29 8.60 -1.52 4.15
C ASP A 29 7.12 -1.17 3.90
N ILE A 30 6.34 -2.16 3.49
CA ILE A 30 4.87 -2.12 3.43
C ILE A 30 4.33 -3.43 3.98
N THR A 31 3.50 -3.37 5.01
CA THR A 31 2.90 -4.57 5.62
C THR A 31 1.39 -4.50 5.59
N TYR A 32 0.76 -5.67 5.51
CA TYR A 32 -0.67 -5.84 5.63
C TYR A 32 -0.96 -6.62 6.91
N GLN A 33 -1.90 -6.14 7.71
CA GLN A 33 -2.30 -6.74 8.97
C GLN A 33 -3.82 -6.81 9.05
N ARG A 34 -4.32 -7.84 9.74
CA ARG A 34 -5.75 -8.01 10.03
C ARG A 34 -5.91 -8.41 11.49
N ASN A 35 -6.87 -7.80 12.18
CA ASN A 35 -7.22 -8.20 13.55
C ASN A 35 -8.43 -9.15 13.57
N GLU A 36 -8.75 -9.68 14.75
CA GLU A 36 -9.87 -10.62 14.97
C GLU A 36 -11.24 -10.02 14.64
N GLN A 37 -11.38 -8.70 14.71
CA GLN A 37 -12.61 -7.95 14.39
C GLN A 37 -12.77 -7.70 12.89
N GLY A 38 -11.81 -8.14 12.06
CA GLY A 38 -11.84 -7.95 10.61
C GLY A 38 -11.36 -6.57 10.15
N LEU A 39 -10.79 -5.74 11.04
CA LEU A 39 -10.11 -4.51 10.66
C LEU A 39 -8.84 -4.86 9.90
N GLU A 40 -8.73 -4.36 8.68
CA GLU A 40 -7.58 -4.54 7.79
C GLU A 40 -6.77 -3.23 7.74
N ILE A 41 -5.46 -3.31 7.98
CA ILE A 41 -4.56 -2.15 8.00
C ILE A 41 -3.37 -2.40 7.09
N ILE A 42 -3.03 -1.42 6.26
CA ILE A 42 -1.73 -1.35 5.59
C ILE A 42 -0.85 -0.32 6.29
N MET A 43 0.37 -0.72 6.62
CA MET A 43 1.42 0.16 7.12
C MET A 43 2.40 0.45 5.99
N VAL A 44 2.76 1.72 5.81
CA VAL A 44 3.87 2.14 4.92
C VAL A 44 4.96 2.75 5.78
N LEU A 45 6.18 2.23 5.72
CA LEU A 45 7.35 2.72 6.44
C LEU A 45 8.34 3.34 5.44
N PHE A 46 8.84 4.53 5.74
CA PHE A 46 9.81 5.25 4.92
C PHE A 46 11.23 5.07 5.46
N LYS A 47 12.25 5.14 4.58
CA LYS A 47 13.67 4.93 4.97
C LYS A 47 14.16 5.92 6.03
N LEU A 48 13.54 7.10 6.14
CA LEU A 48 13.85 8.12 7.14
C LEU A 48 13.02 8.01 8.45
N GLY A 49 12.32 6.89 8.66
CA GLY A 49 11.63 6.59 9.92
C GLY A 49 10.18 7.08 10.02
N GLY A 50 9.69 7.86 9.05
CA GLY A 50 8.26 8.20 8.97
C GLY A 50 7.41 6.98 8.64
N PHE A 51 6.12 7.02 8.97
CA PHE A 51 5.17 5.98 8.58
C PHE A 51 3.76 6.52 8.28
N ARG A 52 2.98 5.74 7.54
CA ARG A 52 1.53 5.95 7.33
C ARG A 52 0.75 4.70 7.71
N ARG A 53 -0.43 4.92 8.26
CA ARG A 53 -1.43 3.89 8.62
C ARG A 53 -2.65 4.08 7.76
N ILE A 54 -3.05 3.04 7.03
CA ILE A 54 -4.15 3.09 6.07
C ILE A 54 -5.18 2.04 6.49
N ASN A 55 -6.41 2.47 6.76
CA ASN A 55 -7.53 1.54 6.92
C ASN A 55 -7.95 1.04 5.54
N VAL A 56 -7.89 -0.27 5.34
CA VAL A 56 -8.25 -0.92 4.08
C VAL A 56 -9.35 -1.97 4.24
N THR A 57 -10.12 -1.87 5.32
CA THR A 57 -11.22 -2.80 5.60
C THR A 57 -12.24 -2.77 4.46
N GLY A 58 -12.49 -3.93 3.87
CA GLY A 58 -13.44 -4.04 2.75
C GLY A 58 -12.92 -3.54 1.40
N ASN A 59 -11.69 -3.00 1.32
CA ASN A 59 -11.13 -2.53 0.07
C ASN A 59 -10.84 -3.68 -0.91
N SER A 60 -10.96 -3.39 -2.21
CA SER A 60 -10.42 -4.24 -3.28
C SER A 60 -8.90 -4.03 -3.42
N ASN A 61 -8.23 -4.90 -4.19
CA ASN A 61 -6.81 -4.72 -4.49
C ASN A 61 -6.51 -3.41 -5.23
N GLY A 62 -7.41 -2.99 -6.13
CA GLY A 62 -7.27 -1.71 -6.83
C GLY A 62 -7.34 -0.53 -5.87
N ALA A 63 -8.30 -0.54 -4.93
CA ALA A 63 -8.40 0.48 -3.89
C ALA A 63 -7.15 0.49 -2.98
N ASN A 64 -6.65 -0.68 -2.58
CA ASN A 64 -5.40 -0.79 -1.81
C ASN A 64 -4.21 -0.19 -2.54
N PHE A 65 -4.09 -0.45 -3.85
CA PHE A 65 -3.02 0.12 -4.66
C PHE A 65 -3.09 1.65 -4.72
N MET A 66 -4.29 2.21 -4.88
CA MET A 66 -4.49 3.66 -4.90
C MET A 66 -4.14 4.31 -3.57
N GLU A 67 -4.57 3.72 -2.45
CA GLU A 67 -4.26 4.25 -1.11
C GLU A 67 -2.76 4.18 -0.81
N ILE A 68 -2.08 3.08 -1.17
CA ILE A 68 -0.61 3.01 -1.08
C ILE A 68 0.02 4.09 -1.96
N GLY A 69 -0.40 4.21 -3.22
CA GLY A 69 0.11 5.21 -4.15
C GLY A 69 -0.03 6.63 -3.62
N ARG A 70 -1.19 6.97 -3.02
CA ARG A 70 -1.39 8.25 -2.34
C ARG A 70 -0.44 8.42 -1.15
N ALA A 71 -0.36 7.43 -0.27
CA ALA A 71 0.52 7.49 0.89
C ALA A 71 2.00 7.73 0.50
N VAL A 72 2.44 7.22 -0.65
CA VAL A 72 3.81 7.37 -1.14
C VAL A 72 4.03 8.64 -1.97
N TYR A 73 3.08 9.03 -2.83
CA TYR A 73 3.32 10.03 -3.89
C TYR A 73 2.30 11.17 -3.97
N GLU A 74 1.31 11.24 -3.08
CA GLU A 74 0.32 12.33 -3.09
C GLU A 74 1.04 13.68 -2.88
N GLY A 75 1.23 14.42 -3.98
CA GLY A 75 1.98 15.68 -4.01
C GLY A 75 2.77 15.98 -5.29
N GLY A 76 3.02 15.02 -6.20
CA GLY A 76 3.94 15.30 -7.33
C GLY A 76 3.72 14.59 -8.68
N ALA A 77 3.04 13.44 -8.73
CA ALA A 77 2.87 12.69 -9.97
C ALA A 77 1.41 12.72 -10.45
N ARG A 78 1.06 13.64 -11.36
CA ARG A 78 -0.27 13.67 -12.01
C ARG A 78 -0.31 12.90 -13.32
N GLY A 79 0.80 12.78 -14.05
CA GLY A 79 0.93 11.90 -15.23
C GLY A 79 -0.10 12.12 -16.36
N GLU A 80 -0.87 13.20 -16.32
CA GLU A 80 -1.93 13.50 -17.29
C GLU A 80 -1.34 14.22 -18.51
N ILE A 81 -1.73 13.76 -19.70
CA ILE A 81 -1.49 14.48 -20.96
C ILE A 81 -2.83 15.09 -21.36
N TYR A 82 -2.99 16.39 -21.13
CA TYR A 82 -4.14 17.12 -21.64
C TYR A 82 -3.98 17.32 -23.15
N ARG A 83 -4.94 16.85 -23.93
CA ARG A 83 -5.11 17.19 -25.34
C ARG A 83 -6.43 17.91 -25.51
#